data_AF-A0A285T991-F1
#
_entry.id   AF-A0A285T991-F1
#
_cell.length_a   1.000
_cell.length_b   1.000
_cell.length_c   1.000
_cell.angle_alpha   90.00
_cell.angle_beta   90.00
_cell.angle_gamma   90.00
#
_symmetry.space_group_name_H-M   'P 1'
#
loop_
_entity.id
_entity.type
_entity.pdbx_description
1 polymer ?
#
loop_
_entity_poly.entity_id
_entity_poly.type
_entity_poly.pdbx_seq_one_letter_code
_entity_poly.pdbx_strand_id
1 'polypeptide(L)'
;MGELDTKKQLALEQYKEIKASRRHYSNLRFALFPVYFAIQFGLVQVAQKSTDEELLFSNFVMPICGILLTYVFWTIETRINVYYKDLELTGNILEDYLEFEHKMMHKYSKKSFLNNTKLSIGVVYTVFFLYWLIVLSMEIVEKVS
;
A
#
# COMPACT_ATOMS: atom_id res chain seq x y z
N MET A 1 -42.88 -15.10 -4.52
CA MET A 1 -41.47 -14.71 -4.29
C MET A 1 -41.45 -13.21 -4.16
N GLY A 2 -41.40 -12.72 -2.92
CA GLY A 2 -41.63 -11.32 -2.59
C GLY A 2 -40.38 -10.48 -2.77
N GLU A 3 -40.54 -9.17 -2.96
CA GLU A 3 -39.49 -8.17 -3.09
C GLU A 3 -38.39 -8.26 -2.00
N LEU A 4 -38.74 -8.79 -0.83
CA LEU A 4 -37.82 -9.07 0.29
C LEU A 4 -36.77 -10.15 -0.05
N ASP A 5 -37.15 -11.18 -0.81
CA ASP A 5 -36.23 -12.25 -1.23
C ASP A 5 -35.20 -11.70 -2.23
N THR A 6 -35.62 -10.80 -3.13
CA THR A 6 -34.75 -10.16 -4.11
C THR A 6 -33.71 -9.25 -3.44
N LYS A 7 -34.10 -8.48 -2.41
CA LYS A 7 -33.17 -7.62 -1.65
C LYS A 7 -32.14 -8.43 -0.87
N LYS A 8 -32.55 -9.54 -0.25
CA LYS A 8 -31.62 -10.45 0.45
C LYS A 8 -30.64 -11.13 -0.51
N GLN A 9 -31.09 -11.51 -1.71
CA GLN A 9 -30.20 -12.07 -2.75
C GLN A 9 -29.16 -11.05 -3.21
N LEU A 10 -29.58 -9.80 -3.47
CA LEU A 10 -28.66 -8.73 -3.86
C LEU A 10 -27.64 -8.42 -2.75
N ALA A 11 -28.06 -8.38 -1.49
CA ALA A 11 -27.16 -8.21 -0.35
C ALA A 11 -26.14 -9.36 -0.24
N LEU A 12 -26.55 -10.60 -0.53
CA LEU A 12 -25.67 -11.77 -0.60
C LEU A 12 -24.63 -11.66 -1.71
N GLU A 13 -25.00 -11.14 -2.88
CA GLU A 13 -24.07 -10.89 -3.99
C GLU A 13 -23.05 -9.81 -3.64
N GLN A 14 -23.51 -8.68 -3.11
CA GLN A 14 -22.64 -7.61 -2.61
C GLN A 14 -21.67 -8.12 -1.54
N TYR A 15 -22.14 -8.96 -0.63
CA TYR A 15 -21.28 -9.56 0.40
C TYR A 15 -20.19 -10.44 -0.21
N LYS A 16 -20.51 -11.25 -1.22
CA LYS A 16 -19.52 -12.06 -1.96
C LYS A 16 -18.48 -11.18 -2.65
N GLU A 17 -18.91 -10.10 -3.29
CA GLU A 17 -18.02 -9.13 -3.93
C GLU A 17 -17.09 -8.44 -2.92
N ILE A 18 -17.62 -8.01 -1.78
CA ILE A 18 -16.81 -7.40 -0.71
C ILE A 18 -15.76 -8.37 -0.19
N LYS A 19 -16.13 -9.64 0.02
CA LYS A 19 -15.19 -10.69 0.46
C LYS A 19 -14.09 -10.92 -0.59
N ALA A 20 -14.46 -10.97 -1.87
CA ALA A 20 -13.49 -11.11 -2.97
C ALA A 20 -12.54 -9.90 -3.04
N SER A 21 -13.08 -8.69 -2.98
CA SER A 21 -12.33 -7.43 -2.98
C SER A 21 -11.37 -7.33 -1.78
N ARG A 22 -11.83 -7.69 -0.58
CA ARG A 22 -10.99 -7.73 0.62
C ARG A 22 -9.79 -8.66 0.44
N ARG A 23 -10.00 -9.85 -0.13
CA ARG A 23 -8.92 -10.81 -0.44
C ARG A 23 -7.97 -10.25 -1.49
N HIS A 24 -8.50 -9.65 -2.55
CA HIS A 24 -7.71 -9.04 -3.62
C HIS A 24 -6.77 -7.96 -3.07
N TYR A 25 -7.29 -6.98 -2.33
CA TYR A 25 -6.48 -5.89 -1.77
C TYR A 25 -5.48 -6.37 -0.71
N SER A 26 -5.82 -7.40 0.07
CA SER A 26 -4.86 -8.03 0.97
C SER A 26 -3.68 -8.63 0.18
N ASN A 27 -3.94 -9.36 -0.91
CA ASN A 27 -2.90 -9.95 -1.74
C ASN A 27 -2.07 -8.87 -2.46
N LEU A 28 -2.72 -7.81 -2.93
CA LEU A 28 -2.05 -6.68 -3.59
C LEU A 28 -1.04 -6.02 -2.66
N ARG A 29 -1.41 -5.79 -1.39
CA ARG A 29 -0.49 -5.27 -0.36
C ARG A 29 0.76 -6.15 -0.19
N PHE A 30 0.57 -7.47 -0.12
CA PHE A 30 1.69 -8.41 -0.01
C PHE A 30 2.58 -8.42 -1.27
N ALA A 31 2.01 -8.22 -2.46
CA ALA A 31 2.76 -8.17 -3.70
C ALA A 31 3.52 -6.85 -3.93
N LEU A 32 2.97 -5.73 -3.48
CA LEU A 32 3.58 -4.41 -3.64
C LEU A 32 4.90 -4.27 -2.87
N PHE A 33 5.01 -4.90 -1.70
CA PHE A 33 6.17 -4.77 -0.84
C PHE A 33 7.47 -5.29 -1.48
N PRO A 34 7.54 -6.54 -1.98
CA PRO A 34 8.71 -7.06 -2.68
C PRO A 34 9.07 -6.23 -3.92
N VAL A 35 8.07 -5.79 -4.70
CA VAL A 35 8.28 -4.97 -5.89
C VAL A 35 8.92 -3.63 -5.50
N TYR A 36 8.39 -2.97 -4.47
CA TYR A 36 8.95 -1.74 -3.95
C TYR A 36 10.41 -1.91 -3.53
N PHE A 37 10.71 -2.93 -2.72
CA PHE A 37 12.08 -3.20 -2.29
C PHE A 37 13.02 -3.49 -3.46
N ALA A 38 12.58 -4.31 -4.43
CA ALA A 38 13.39 -4.62 -5.61
C ALA A 38 13.77 -3.35 -6.40
N ILE A 39 12.81 -2.46 -6.61
CA ILE A 39 13.04 -1.18 -7.30
C ILE A 39 13.96 -0.27 -6.47
N GLN A 40 13.70 -0.12 -5.17
CA GLN A 40 14.50 0.74 -4.29
C GLN A 40 15.95 0.27 -4.17
N PHE A 41 16.17 -1.03 -3.91
CA PHE A 41 17.53 -1.58 -3.87
C PHE A 41 18.23 -1.52 -5.23
N GLY A 42 17.49 -1.71 -6.32
CA GLY A 42 18.02 -1.50 -7.68
C GLY A 42 18.51 -0.07 -7.88
N LEU A 43 17.72 0.92 -7.48
CA LEU A 43 18.12 2.33 -7.56
C LEU A 43 19.34 2.64 -6.68
N VAL A 44 19.38 2.12 -5.45
CA VAL A 44 20.55 2.29 -4.55
C VAL A 44 21.81 1.68 -5.16
N GLN A 45 21.73 0.48 -5.74
CA GLN A 45 22.88 -0.15 -6.40
C GLN A 45 23.39 0.65 -7.59
N VAL A 46 22.48 1.20 -8.39
CA VAL A 46 22.86 2.07 -9.52
C VAL A 46 23.49 3.37 -9.02
N ALA A 47 22.94 3.98 -7.96
CA ALA A 47 23.47 5.21 -7.35
C ALA A 47 24.82 5.01 -6.63
N GLN A 48 25.20 3.78 -6.28
CA GLN A 48 26.52 3.49 -5.72
C GLN A 48 27.58 3.20 -6.79
N LYS A 49 27.17 2.65 -7.94
CA LYS A 49 28.07 2.40 -9.07
C LYS A 49 28.43 3.67 -9.84
N SER A 50 27.64 4.74 -9.66
CA SER A 50 27.79 6.00 -10.39
C SER A 50 28.99 6.86 -10.01
N THR A 51 29.76 6.44 -9.01
CA THR A 51 30.96 7.16 -8.57
C THR A 51 32.16 6.99 -9.52
N ASP A 52 32.18 5.98 -10.39
CA ASP A 52 33.35 5.63 -11.21
C ASP A 52 33.17 5.76 -12.74
N GLU A 53 31.93 5.86 -13.26
CA GLU A 53 31.66 5.90 -14.71
C GLU A 53 30.65 7.00 -15.09
N GLU A 54 30.87 7.64 -16.24
CA GLU A 54 30.05 8.69 -16.85
C GLU A 54 28.64 8.13 -17.18
N LEU A 55 27.70 8.28 -16.25
CA LEU A 55 26.39 7.63 -16.33
C LEU A 55 25.36 8.38 -17.16
N LEU A 56 24.49 7.59 -17.80
CA LEU A 56 23.29 8.01 -18.53
C LEU A 56 22.25 8.76 -17.68
N PHE A 57 22.30 8.64 -16.34
CA PHE A 57 21.41 9.36 -15.43
C PHE A 57 22.24 10.22 -14.48
N SER A 58 21.98 11.53 -14.51
CA SER A 58 22.63 12.48 -13.60
C SER A 58 22.38 12.05 -12.15
N ASN A 59 23.41 12.19 -11.29
CA ASN A 59 23.33 11.98 -9.83
C ASN A 59 22.17 12.75 -9.17
N PHE A 60 21.66 13.80 -9.83
CA PHE A 60 20.48 14.55 -9.41
C PHE A 60 19.14 13.88 -9.74
N VAL A 61 19.04 13.12 -10.82
CA VAL A 61 17.78 12.51 -11.30
C VAL A 61 17.40 11.30 -10.46
N MET A 62 18.38 10.48 -10.09
CA MET A 62 18.18 9.27 -9.29
C MET A 62 17.46 9.51 -7.95
N PRO A 63 17.88 10.46 -7.10
CA PRO A 63 17.18 10.73 -5.84
C PRO A 63 15.76 11.27 -6.06
N ILE A 64 15.52 12.05 -7.11
CA ILE A 64 14.16 12.49 -7.48
C ILE A 64 13.29 11.28 -7.83
N CYS A 65 13.79 10.35 -8.64
CA CYS A 65 13.08 9.11 -8.95
C CYS A 65 12.79 8.30 -7.69
N GLY A 66 13.76 8.17 -6.78
CA GLY A 66 13.60 7.49 -5.50
C GLY A 66 12.50 8.10 -4.61
N ILE A 67 12.47 9.43 -4.51
CA ILE A 67 11.44 10.19 -3.79
C ILE A 67 10.06 9.95 -4.42
N LEU A 68 9.94 10.11 -5.74
CA LEU A 68 8.68 9.94 -6.46
C LEU A 68 8.14 8.52 -6.33
N LEU A 69 8.99 7.51 -6.47
CA LEU A 69 8.59 6.11 -6.28
C LEU A 69 8.13 5.84 -4.84
N THR A 70 8.87 6.35 -3.86
CA THR A 70 8.46 6.25 -2.45
C THR A 70 7.09 6.87 -2.22
N TYR A 71 6.86 8.07 -2.77
CA TYR A 71 5.57 8.76 -2.69
C TYR A 71 4.43 7.99 -3.36
N VAL A 72 4.65 7.45 -4.56
CA VAL A 72 3.65 6.66 -5.30
C VAL A 72 3.26 5.42 -4.53
N PHE A 73 4.23 4.61 -4.08
CA PHE A 73 3.95 3.37 -3.34
C PHE A 73 3.31 3.66 -1.99
N TRP A 74 3.75 4.70 -1.28
CA TRP A 74 3.09 5.13 -0.04
C TRP A 74 1.64 5.56 -0.29
N THR A 75 1.37 6.29 -1.37
CA THR A 75 0.01 6.70 -1.73
C THR A 75 -0.88 5.50 -2.02
N ILE A 76 -0.41 4.54 -2.83
CA ILE A 76 -1.13 3.30 -3.14
C ILE A 76 -1.46 2.55 -1.84
N GLU A 77 -0.47 2.36 -0.97
CA GLU A 77 -0.64 1.69 0.32
C GLU A 77 -1.67 2.39 1.21
N THR A 78 -1.64 3.72 1.25
CA THR A 78 -2.60 4.52 2.03
C THR A 78 -4.02 4.30 1.50
N ARG A 79 -4.19 4.33 0.17
CA ARG A 79 -5.48 4.08 -0.48
C ARG A 79 -5.98 2.66 -0.22
N ILE A 80 -5.13 1.64 -0.34
CA ILE A 80 -5.48 0.26 -0.01
C ILE A 80 -6.00 0.15 1.43
N ASN A 81 -5.34 0.80 2.39
CA ASN A 81 -5.78 0.79 3.78
C ASN A 81 -7.14 1.48 3.98
N VAL A 82 -7.43 2.57 3.25
CA VAL A 82 -8.75 3.22 3.28
C VAL A 82 -9.81 2.28 2.71
N TYR A 83 -9.61 1.76 1.49
CA TYR A 83 -10.54 0.82 0.87
C TYR A 83 -10.80 -0.41 1.72
N TYR A 84 -9.76 -0.95 2.36
CA TYR A 84 -9.88 -2.12 3.20
C TYR A 84 -10.77 -1.85 4.43
N LYS A 85 -10.68 -0.65 5.02
CA LYS A 85 -11.57 -0.24 6.13
C LYS A 85 -13.01 -0.07 5.68
N ASP A 86 -13.23 0.55 4.52
CA ASP A 86 -14.56 0.76 3.98
C ASP A 86 -15.22 -0.60 3.67
N LEU A 87 -14.49 -1.53 3.08
CA LEU A 87 -14.95 -2.90 2.83
C LEU A 87 -15.26 -3.67 4.13
N GLU A 88 -14.47 -3.51 5.19
CA GLU A 88 -14.77 -4.12 6.49
C GLU A 88 -16.06 -3.52 7.10
N LEU A 89 -16.26 -2.21 6.99
CA LEU A 89 -17.45 -1.54 7.50
C LEU A 89 -18.71 -1.97 6.73
N THR A 90 -18.69 -1.91 5.39
CA THR A 90 -19.82 -2.36 4.57
C THR A 90 -20.08 -3.85 4.75
N GLY A 91 -19.02 -4.66 4.85
CA GLY A 91 -19.14 -6.09 5.13
C GLY A 91 -19.83 -6.37 6.46
N ASN A 92 -19.49 -5.65 7.54
CA ASN A 92 -20.16 -5.78 8.83
C ASN A 92 -21.65 -5.43 8.74
N ILE A 93 -22.01 -4.34 8.05
CA ILE A 93 -23.41 -3.93 7.86
C ILE A 93 -24.21 -5.01 7.13
N LEU A 94 -23.62 -5.64 6.10
CA LEU A 94 -24.28 -6.72 5.36
C LEU A 94 -24.40 -8.01 6.18
N GLU A 95 -23.40 -8.36 6.99
CA GLU A 95 -23.51 -9.52 7.91
C GLU A 95 -24.62 -9.32 8.93
N ASP A 96 -24.78 -8.09 9.43
CA ASP A 96 -25.87 -7.72 10.34
C ASP A 96 -27.23 -7.78 9.63
N TYR A 97 -27.34 -7.26 8.41
CA TYR A 97 -28.58 -7.27 7.62
C TYR A 97 -29.01 -8.69 7.19
N LEU A 98 -28.04 -9.56 6.90
CA LEU A 98 -28.28 -10.95 6.49
C LEU A 98 -28.45 -11.89 7.70
N GLU A 99 -28.35 -11.38 8.92
CA GLU A 99 -28.53 -12.13 10.18
C GLU A 99 -27.56 -13.33 10.28
N PHE A 100 -26.33 -13.17 9.78
CA PHE A 100 -25.34 -14.25 9.88
C PHE A 100 -24.93 -14.48 11.34
N GLU A 101 -25.11 -15.72 11.82
CA GLU A 101 -24.65 -16.14 13.15
C GLU A 101 -23.13 -16.00 13.30
N HIS A 102 -22.39 -16.21 12.21
CA HIS A 102 -20.93 -16.10 12.19
C HIS A 102 -20.46 -14.86 11.43
N LYS A 103 -20.17 -13.79 12.18
CA LYS A 103 -19.69 -12.51 11.63
C LYS A 103 -18.20 -12.55 11.31
N MET A 104 -17.87 -12.95 10.08
CA MET A 104 -16.49 -13.10 9.61
C MET A 104 -15.75 -11.75 9.54
N MET A 105 -16.45 -10.67 9.19
CA MET A 105 -15.84 -9.34 9.10
C MET A 105 -15.52 -8.77 10.48
N HIS A 106 -16.36 -9.05 11.47
CA HIS A 106 -16.12 -8.64 12.86
C HIS A 106 -15.04 -9.50 13.55
N LYS A 107 -15.15 -10.83 13.45
CA LYS A 107 -14.27 -11.78 14.17
C LYS A 107 -12.85 -11.80 13.62
N TYR A 108 -12.71 -11.68 12.30
CA TYR A 108 -11.40 -11.57 11.64
C TYR A 108 -11.06 -10.12 11.33
N SER A 109 -11.60 -9.17 12.10
CA SER A 109 -11.16 -7.79 12.11
C SER A 109 -9.69 -7.77 12.51
N LYS A 110 -8.81 -7.58 11.53
CA LYS A 110 -7.35 -7.66 11.72
C LYS A 110 -6.81 -6.42 12.44
N LYS A 111 -7.53 -5.81 13.40
CA LYS A 111 -7.18 -4.53 14.02
C LYS A 111 -5.73 -4.45 14.52
N SER A 112 -5.27 -5.48 15.24
CA SER A 112 -3.88 -5.53 15.75
C SER A 112 -2.86 -5.72 14.63
N PHE A 113 -3.12 -6.66 13.71
CA PHE A 113 -2.24 -6.92 12.56
C PHE A 113 -2.17 -5.69 11.63
N LEU A 114 -3.29 -5.05 11.33
CA LEU A 114 -3.36 -3.83 10.53
C LEU A 114 -2.60 -2.69 11.17
N ASN A 115 -2.68 -2.50 12.49
CA ASN A 115 -1.96 -1.43 13.17
C ASN A 115 -0.44 -1.66 13.16
N ASN A 116 0.01 -2.87 13.48
CA ASN A 116 1.43 -3.20 13.48
C ASN A 116 2.02 -3.17 12.08
N THR A 117 1.33 -3.77 11.10
CA THR A 117 1.75 -3.74 9.69
C THR A 117 1.72 -2.31 9.15
N LYS A 118 0.73 -1.48 9.47
CA LYS A 118 0.71 -0.07 9.07
C LYS A 118 1.92 0.69 9.60
N LEU A 119 2.29 0.48 10.86
CA LEU A 119 3.45 1.15 11.46
C LEU A 119 4.74 0.72 10.77
N SER A 120 4.99 -0.59 10.64
CA SER A 120 6.19 -1.12 9.98
C SER A 120 6.33 -0.59 8.56
N ILE A 121 5.24 -0.57 7.81
CA ILE A 121 5.21 -0.07 6.44
C ILE A 121 5.46 1.44 6.37
N GLY A 122 4.84 2.21 7.26
CA GLY A 122 5.09 3.65 7.37
C GLY A 122 6.55 3.97 7.69
N VAL A 123 7.18 3.19 8.58
CA VAL A 123 8.61 3.32 8.91
C VAL A 123 9.47 3.06 7.67
N VAL A 124 9.21 1.97 6.92
CA VAL A 124 9.96 1.64 5.71
C VAL A 124 9.90 2.78 4.69
N TYR A 125 8.71 3.29 4.37
CA TYR A 125 8.58 4.40 3.42
C TYR A 125 9.25 5.67 3.93
N THR A 126 9.13 5.97 5.22
CA THR A 126 9.78 7.15 5.83
C THR A 126 11.30 7.06 5.73
N VAL A 127 11.88 5.88 6.01
CA VAL A 127 13.33 5.66 5.93
C VAL A 127 13.85 5.87 4.51
N PHE A 128 13.20 5.28 3.50
CA PHE A 128 13.62 5.48 2.11
C PHE A 128 13.39 6.92 1.62
N PHE A 129 12.30 7.55 2.03
CA PHE A 129 12.04 8.94 1.68
C PHE A 129 13.12 9.87 2.24
N LEU A 130 13.47 9.71 3.51
CA LEU A 130 14.54 10.48 4.15
C LEU A 130 15.91 10.18 3.53
N TYR A 131 16.20 8.91 3.22
CA TYR A 131 17.42 8.52 2.53
C TYR A 131 17.58 9.30 1.22
N TRP A 132 16.57 9.28 0.35
CA TRP A 132 16.66 9.99 -0.93
C TRP A 132 16.68 11.52 -0.78
N LEU A 133 16.01 12.08 0.22
CA LEU A 133 16.12 13.51 0.54
C LEU A 133 17.54 13.90 0.96
N ILE A 134 18.21 13.08 1.76
CA ILE A 134 19.60 13.32 2.18
C ILE A 134 20.52 13.26 0.96
N VAL A 135 20.38 12.23 0.12
CA VAL A 135 21.16 12.10 -1.13
C VAL A 135 20.94 13.32 -2.02
N LEU A 136 19.69 13.74 -2.25
CA LEU A 136 19.38 14.94 -3.03
C LEU A 136 20.01 16.21 -2.45
N SER A 137 19.98 16.35 -1.12
CA SER A 137 20.52 17.54 -0.46
C SER A 137 22.03 17.60 -0.57
N MET A 138 22.72 16.46 -0.46
CA MET A 138 24.18 16.37 -0.66
C MET A 138 24.57 16.80 -2.08
N GLU A 139 23.87 16.29 -3.09
CA GLU A 139 24.07 16.64 -4.50
C GLU A 139 23.84 18.13 -4.79
N ILE A 140 22.86 18.75 -4.13
CA ILE A 140 22.61 20.19 -4.26
C ILE A 140 23.76 21.00 -3.65
N VAL A 141 24.23 20.62 -2.46
CA VAL A 141 25.32 21.33 -1.78
C VAL A 141 26.61 21.26 -2.60
N GLU A 142 26.94 20.09 -3.16
CA GLU A 142 28.14 19.90 -3.98
C GLU A 142 28.11 20.76 -5.25
N LYS A 143 26.95 20.97 -5.88
CA LYS A 143 26.82 21.83 -7.07
C LYS A 143 26.83 23.32 -6.78
N VAL A 144 26.55 23.73 -5.55
CA VAL A 144 26.47 25.14 -5.15
C VAL A 144 27.79 25.63 -4.54
N SER A 145 28.60 24.72 -3.99
CA SER A 145 29.94 25.01 -3.47
C SER A 145 31.00 25.12 -4.56
#